data_AF-A0A9P5PT67-F1
#
_entry.id   AF-A0A9P5PT67-F1
#
_cell.length_a   1.000
_cell.length_b   1.000
_cell.length_c   1.000
_cell.angle_alpha   90.00
_cell.angle_beta   90.00
_cell.angle_gamma   90.00
#
_symmetry.space_group_name_H-M   'P 1'
#
loop_
_entity.id
_entity.type
_entity.pdbx_description
1 polymer ?
#
loop_
_entity_poly.entity_id
_entity_poly.type
_entity_poly.pdbx_seq_one_letter_code
_entity_poly.pdbx_strand_id
1 'polypeptide(L)'
;MPDDVEGQNAMRILWEEWFYRLSMECYETERGAYANLSHLQGSVIPKFIGSGHLELPERAIDVPLIILEYIPDSVSLRDVPLSVVRAINTMASPQSIFNSVNHNRSPDTPLSVLKAANINVDAVAVEDDFSESSNVKTDVRASDAPFSVLKAVDTNVDPVAVEDDSPDPKVKTGVPWLDVFLEGVDSLVEHGVIHGDLQHRNVLLKSCPQQAVLIDFGCALLKQDAGDSWEVQCSQWDDNWLIRYWLKDKGFELAGID
;
A
#
# COMPACT_ATOMS: atom_id res chain seq x y z
N MET A 1 -39.31 18.10 4.26
CA MET A 1 -38.79 17.56 5.53
C MET A 1 -38.02 18.70 6.16
N PRO A 2 -38.45 19.21 7.34
CA PRO A 2 -37.65 20.19 8.08
C PRO A 2 -36.28 19.60 8.35
N ASP A 3 -35.26 20.46 8.40
CA ASP A 3 -33.89 20.10 8.78
C ASP A 3 -33.89 19.42 10.15
N ASP A 4 -33.86 18.08 10.16
CA ASP A 4 -33.70 17.27 11.36
C ASP A 4 -32.25 17.40 11.82
N VAL A 5 -31.95 18.53 12.46
CA VAL A 5 -30.60 18.86 12.95
C VAL A 5 -30.10 17.79 13.92
N GLU A 6 -31.00 17.20 14.71
CA GLU A 6 -30.64 16.13 15.66
C GLU A 6 -30.25 14.84 14.91
N GLY A 7 -31.06 14.42 13.93
CA GLY A 7 -30.74 13.28 13.07
C GLY A 7 -29.45 13.47 12.26
N GLN A 8 -29.22 14.68 11.75
CA GLN A 8 -27.97 15.03 11.04
C GLN A 8 -26.75 14.95 11.97
N ASN A 9 -26.87 15.45 13.21
CA ASN A 9 -25.80 15.36 14.20
C ASN A 9 -25.52 13.91 14.62
N ALA A 10 -26.55 13.10 14.85
CA ALA A 10 -26.38 11.69 15.18
C ALA A 10 -25.69 10.90 14.05
N MET A 11 -26.10 11.14 12.79
CA MET A 11 -25.45 10.52 11.63
C MET A 11 -23.98 10.91 11.51
N ARG A 12 -23.66 12.19 11.78
CA ARG A 12 -22.28 12.67 11.75
C ARG A 12 -21.41 11.98 12.81
N ILE A 13 -21.91 11.81 14.03
CA ILE A 13 -21.17 11.11 15.10
C ILE A 13 -20.89 9.66 14.71
N LEU A 14 -21.90 8.95 14.19
CA LEU A 14 -21.73 7.56 13.74
C LEU A 14 -20.73 7.45 12.58
N TRP A 15 -20.74 8.42 11.66
CA TRP A 15 -19.79 8.46 10.55
C TRP A 15 -18.36 8.74 11.03
N GLU A 16 -18.18 9.68 11.97
CA GLU A 16 -16.88 9.97 12.58
C GLU A 16 -16.31 8.74 13.32
N GLU A 17 -17.13 8.03 14.09
CA GLU A 17 -16.73 6.79 14.79
C GLU A 17 -16.35 5.67 13.80
N TRP A 18 -17.18 5.45 12.78
CA TRP A 18 -16.90 4.45 11.75
C TRP A 18 -15.62 4.76 10.98
N PHE A 19 -15.44 6.02 10.57
CA PHE A 19 -14.25 6.46 9.85
C PHE A 19 -12.98 6.33 10.71
N TYR A 20 -13.07 6.64 12.01
CA TYR A 20 -11.96 6.45 12.92
C TYR A 20 -11.53 4.99 13.01
N ARG A 21 -12.49 4.07 13.20
CA ARG A 21 -12.19 2.63 13.21
C ARG A 21 -11.51 2.16 11.93
N LEU A 22 -12.06 2.56 10.78
CA LEU A 22 -11.47 2.21 9.48
C LEU A 22 -10.04 2.76 9.37
N SER A 23 -9.81 4.00 9.81
CA SER A 23 -8.48 4.62 9.79
C SER A 23 -7.48 3.90 10.70
N MET A 24 -7.92 3.40 11.86
CA MET A 24 -7.09 2.61 12.76
C MET A 24 -6.74 1.24 12.18
N GLU A 25 -7.70 0.59 11.50
CA GLU A 25 -7.45 -0.67 10.78
C GLU A 25 -6.40 -0.46 9.68
N CYS A 26 -6.58 0.56 8.83
CA CYS A 26 -5.60 0.94 7.80
C CYS A 26 -4.22 1.27 8.38
N TYR A 27 -4.17 1.95 9.52
CA TYR A 27 -2.92 2.31 10.18
C TYR A 27 -2.14 1.07 10.65
N GLU A 28 -2.81 0.12 11.32
CA GLU A 28 -2.13 -1.08 11.81
C GLU A 28 -1.67 -1.99 10.67
N THR A 29 -2.49 -2.14 9.61
CA THR A 29 -2.10 -2.93 8.44
C THR A 29 -0.96 -2.28 7.67
N GLU A 30 -1.00 -0.96 7.44
CA GLU A 30 0.08 -0.23 6.77
C GLU A 30 1.39 -0.33 7.57
N ARG A 31 1.32 -0.11 8.89
CA ARG A 31 2.49 -0.24 9.78
C ARG A 31 3.07 -1.66 9.72
N GLY A 32 2.22 -2.68 9.79
CA GLY A 32 2.62 -4.08 9.69
C GLY A 32 3.23 -4.44 8.33
N ALA A 33 2.70 -3.86 7.24
CA ALA A 33 3.27 -4.04 5.90
C ALA A 33 4.69 -3.49 5.82
N TYR A 34 4.94 -2.27 6.32
CA TYR A 34 6.29 -1.72 6.37
C TYR A 34 7.26 -2.56 7.22
N ALA A 35 6.78 -3.14 8.32
CA ALA A 35 7.59 -4.03 9.15
C ALA A 35 7.98 -5.33 8.39
N ASN A 36 7.02 -5.99 7.75
CA ASN A 36 7.25 -7.22 6.99
C ASN A 36 8.13 -6.99 5.75
N LEU A 37 8.07 -5.80 5.17
CA LEU A 37 8.80 -5.41 3.96
C LEU A 37 10.07 -4.60 4.26
N SER A 38 10.64 -4.73 5.46
CA SER A 38 11.86 -4.03 5.88
C SER A 38 13.03 -4.16 4.88
N HIS A 39 13.18 -5.32 4.24
CA HIS A 39 14.21 -5.58 3.24
C HIS A 39 14.02 -4.82 1.89
N LEU A 40 12.82 -4.31 1.62
CA LEU A 40 12.50 -3.50 0.43
C LEU A 40 12.58 -1.99 0.68
N GLN A 41 12.77 -1.57 1.93
CA GLN A 41 12.76 -0.16 2.30
C GLN A 41 13.96 0.60 1.73
N GLY A 42 13.69 1.75 1.11
CA GLY A 42 14.67 2.59 0.42
C GLY A 42 14.96 2.17 -1.03
N SER A 43 14.44 1.04 -1.49
CA SER A 43 14.60 0.54 -2.86
C SER A 43 13.27 0.40 -3.60
N VAL A 44 12.31 -0.34 -3.07
CA VAL A 44 11.02 -0.57 -3.73
C VAL A 44 9.90 0.13 -2.99
N ILE A 45 10.03 0.33 -1.68
CA ILE A 45 9.12 1.13 -0.85
C ILE A 45 9.90 2.20 -0.08
N PRO A 46 9.27 3.27 0.43
CA PRO A 46 9.94 4.25 1.29
C PRO A 46 10.47 3.61 2.57
N LYS A 47 11.50 4.22 3.17
CA LYS A 47 11.87 3.84 4.54
C LYS A 47 10.79 4.27 5.53
N PHE A 48 10.39 3.35 6.38
CA PHE A 48 9.59 3.62 7.57
C PHE A 48 10.50 4.24 8.63
N ILE A 49 10.24 5.49 8.98
CA ILE A 49 11.03 6.24 9.96
C ILE A 49 10.45 6.03 11.36
N GLY A 50 9.12 5.93 11.47
CA GLY A 50 8.43 5.71 12.74
C GLY A 50 6.93 5.89 12.62
N SER A 51 6.24 5.74 13.74
CA SER A 51 4.81 5.97 13.87
C SER A 51 4.51 6.72 15.16
N GLY A 52 3.34 7.34 15.25
CA GLY A 52 2.92 8.05 16.46
C GLY A 52 1.47 8.50 16.36
N HIS A 53 1.09 9.39 17.27
CA HIS A 53 -0.24 9.99 17.30
C HIS A 53 -0.13 11.51 17.28
N LEU A 54 -1.02 12.15 16.55
CA LEU A 54 -1.18 13.59 16.54
C LEU A 54 -2.36 13.97 17.43
N GLU A 55 -2.02 14.56 18.57
CA GLU A 55 -3.00 15.15 19.49
C GLU A 55 -3.44 16.51 18.95
N LEU A 56 -4.71 16.60 18.57
CA LEU A 56 -5.32 17.85 18.11
C LEU A 56 -6.27 18.36 19.21
N PRO A 57 -6.00 19.50 19.88
CA PRO A 57 -6.76 19.96 21.03
C PRO A 57 -8.27 20.13 20.80
N GLU A 58 -8.68 20.33 19.54
CA GLU A 58 -10.06 20.53 19.13
C GLU A 58 -10.77 19.24 18.70
N ARG A 59 -10.07 18.10 18.71
CA ARG A 59 -10.64 16.79 18.34
C ARG A 59 -10.63 15.85 19.53
N ALA A 60 -11.70 15.08 19.66
CA ALA A 60 -11.82 14.03 20.67
C ALA A 60 -11.06 12.74 20.32
N ILE A 61 -10.42 12.72 19.14
CA ILE A 61 -9.85 11.52 18.53
C ILE A 61 -8.41 11.84 18.15
N ASP A 62 -7.48 11.03 18.65
CA ASP A 62 -6.07 11.08 18.29
C ASP A 62 -5.89 10.52 16.88
N VAL A 63 -5.15 11.23 16.04
CA VAL A 63 -4.94 10.82 14.65
C VAL A 63 -3.66 9.99 14.57
N PRO A 64 -3.72 8.69 14.23
CA PRO A 64 -2.51 7.90 14.04
C PRO A 64 -1.72 8.42 12.83
N LEU A 65 -0.39 8.39 12.94
CA LEU A 65 0.53 8.88 11.93
C LEU A 65 1.61 7.84 11.64
N ILE A 66 1.97 7.73 10.36
CA ILE A 66 3.16 7.03 9.89
C ILE A 66 4.10 8.06 9.28
N ILE A 67 5.38 7.97 9.62
CA ILE A 67 6.44 8.84 9.13
C ILE A 67 7.29 8.04 8.17
N LEU A 68 7.35 8.48 6.91
CA LEU A 68 8.08 7.83 5.83
C LEU A 68 9.20 8.72 5.29
N GLU A 69 10.18 8.08 4.64
CA GLU A 69 11.16 8.77 3.81
C GLU A 69 10.48 9.62 2.74
N TYR A 70 10.84 10.90 2.70
CA TYR A 70 10.44 11.78 1.60
C TYR A 70 11.17 11.37 0.31
N ILE A 71 10.43 11.13 -0.77
CA ILE A 71 10.98 10.76 -2.07
C ILE A 71 11.09 12.01 -2.97
N PRO A 72 12.27 12.66 -3.04
CA PRO A 72 12.44 13.89 -3.80
C PRO A 72 12.31 13.65 -5.31
N ASP A 73 11.92 14.69 -6.04
CA ASP A 73 11.87 14.71 -7.52
C ASP A 73 11.10 13.54 -8.14
N SER A 74 10.03 13.13 -7.44
CA SER A 74 9.18 12.04 -7.85
C SER A 74 7.84 12.51 -8.39
N VAL A 75 7.32 11.75 -9.35
CA VAL A 75 6.00 11.99 -9.96
C VAL A 75 5.22 10.70 -9.92
N SER A 76 3.94 10.78 -9.57
CA SER A 76 3.04 9.63 -9.61
C SER A 76 2.98 9.05 -11.03
N LEU A 77 3.04 7.73 -11.19
CA LEU A 77 2.95 7.05 -12.49
C LEU A 77 1.67 7.43 -13.24
N ARG A 78 0.59 7.77 -12.51
CA ARG A 78 -0.63 8.37 -13.05
C ARG A 78 -0.33 9.59 -13.94
N ASP A 79 0.52 10.48 -13.46
CA ASP A 79 0.78 11.81 -14.01
C ASP A 79 1.97 11.83 -14.98
N VAL A 80 2.70 10.72 -15.12
CA VAL A 80 3.85 10.62 -16.02
C VAL A 80 3.36 10.64 -17.48
N PRO A 81 3.81 11.61 -18.30
CA PRO A 81 3.45 11.65 -19.71
C PRO A 81 4.03 10.46 -20.49
N LEU A 82 3.27 9.94 -21.47
CA LEU A 82 3.73 8.84 -22.35
C LEU A 82 5.05 9.16 -23.08
N SER A 83 5.33 10.43 -23.37
CA SER A 83 6.60 10.85 -23.97
C SER A 83 7.80 10.55 -23.09
N VAL A 84 7.64 10.63 -21.77
CA VAL A 84 8.69 10.28 -20.79
C VAL A 84 8.92 8.78 -20.78
N VAL A 85 7.84 7.98 -20.76
CA VAL A 85 7.93 6.52 -20.79
C VAL A 85 8.61 6.03 -22.06
N ARG A 86 8.23 6.58 -23.22
CA ARG A 86 8.89 6.28 -24.51
C ARG A 86 10.38 6.62 -24.48
N ALA A 87 10.75 7.76 -23.90
CA ALA A 87 12.14 8.15 -23.78
C ALA A 87 12.93 7.17 -22.90
N ILE A 88 12.35 6.72 -21.79
CA ILE A 88 12.92 5.69 -20.90
C ILE A 88 13.18 4.39 -21.69
N ASN A 89 12.19 3.90 -22.45
CA ASN A 89 12.34 2.67 -23.24
C ASN A 89 13.43 2.80 -24.32
N THR A 90 13.60 3.99 -24.90
CA THR A 90 14.61 4.23 -25.97
C THR A 90 16.05 4.43 -25.45
N MET A 91 16.31 4.33 -24.14
CA MET A 91 17.62 4.57 -23.50
C MET A 91 18.27 5.94 -23.79
N ALA A 92 17.54 6.91 -24.34
CA ALA A 92 18.02 8.27 -24.53
C ALA A 92 17.92 9.02 -23.19
N SER A 93 19.07 9.38 -22.59
CA SER A 93 19.23 10.07 -21.29
C SER A 93 17.99 10.86 -20.80
N PRO A 94 17.18 10.27 -19.88
CA PRO A 94 15.88 10.83 -19.49
C PRO A 94 15.93 12.10 -18.62
N GLN A 95 17.11 12.52 -18.17
CA GLN A 95 17.28 13.66 -17.23
C GLN A 95 16.74 14.99 -17.78
N SER A 96 16.79 15.22 -19.10
CA SER A 96 16.27 16.47 -19.70
C SER A 96 14.76 16.59 -19.62
N ILE A 97 14.04 15.47 -19.56
CA ILE A 97 12.57 15.43 -19.68
C ILE A 97 11.90 15.65 -18.32
N PHE A 98 12.42 15.03 -17.25
CA PHE A 98 11.90 15.19 -15.89
C PHE A 98 11.98 16.64 -15.40
N ASN A 99 13.04 17.37 -15.79
CA ASN A 99 13.18 18.79 -15.47
C ASN A 99 12.02 19.64 -16.04
N SER A 100 11.45 19.27 -17.19
CA SER A 100 10.31 20.00 -17.78
C SER A 100 8.99 19.77 -17.03
N VAL A 101 8.85 18.66 -16.30
CA VAL A 101 7.63 18.33 -15.54
C VAL A 101 7.64 19.00 -14.16
N ASN A 102 8.80 19.04 -13.51
CA ASN A 102 8.93 19.54 -12.14
C ASN A 102 8.89 21.08 -12.02
N HIS A 103 9.18 21.84 -13.08
CA HIS A 103 9.18 23.31 -13.05
C HIS A 103 7.80 23.96 -12.76
N ASN A 104 6.73 23.18 -12.65
CA ASN A 104 5.39 23.66 -12.32
C ASN A 104 4.98 23.46 -10.84
N ARG A 105 5.86 22.96 -9.95
CA ARG A 105 5.53 22.77 -8.53
C ARG A 105 6.39 23.67 -7.63
N SER A 106 5.74 24.45 -6.76
CA SER A 106 6.39 25.31 -5.75
C SER A 106 7.16 24.47 -4.73
N PRO A 107 8.40 24.82 -4.37
CA PRO A 107 9.21 24.06 -3.43
C PRO A 107 8.99 24.56 -2.00
N ASP A 108 7.84 24.25 -1.39
CA ASP A 108 7.65 24.50 0.04
C ASP A 108 8.10 23.28 0.85
N THR A 109 9.06 23.49 1.75
CA THR A 109 9.79 22.44 2.47
C THR A 109 8.99 21.94 3.70
N PRO A 110 8.75 20.62 3.91
CA PRO A 110 7.84 20.13 4.97
C PRO A 110 8.44 20.07 6.40
N LEU A 111 9.76 20.10 6.56
CA LEU A 111 10.39 19.74 7.85
C LEU A 111 10.14 20.74 8.99
N SER A 112 9.86 22.01 8.70
CA SER A 112 9.52 23.03 9.70
C SER A 112 8.10 22.86 10.27
N VAL A 113 7.20 22.18 9.53
CA VAL A 113 5.80 21.97 9.92
C VAL A 113 5.70 20.91 11.04
N LEU A 114 6.53 19.86 10.96
CA LEU A 114 6.48 18.76 11.93
C LEU A 114 6.92 19.18 13.36
N LYS A 115 7.82 20.16 13.49
CA LYS A 115 8.22 20.70 14.80
C LYS A 115 7.16 21.57 15.48
N ALA A 116 6.20 22.09 14.71
CA ALA A 116 5.12 22.91 15.25
C ALA A 116 3.91 22.08 15.74
N ALA A 117 3.80 20.82 15.29
CA ALA A 117 2.61 20.00 15.46
C ALA A 117 2.57 19.15 16.76
N ASN A 118 3.50 19.34 17.69
CA ASN A 118 3.56 18.61 18.98
C ASN A 118 3.40 17.08 18.84
N ILE A 119 4.04 16.49 17.82
CA ILE A 119 3.93 15.06 17.51
C ILE A 119 4.70 14.26 18.57
N ASN A 120 4.01 13.35 19.26
CA ASN A 120 4.65 12.36 20.12
C ASN A 120 5.09 11.18 19.24
N VAL A 121 6.39 11.13 18.92
CA VAL A 121 6.96 10.08 18.05
C VAL A 121 7.49 8.97 18.94
N ASP A 122 6.88 7.79 18.87
CA ASP A 122 7.48 6.60 19.43
C ASP A 122 8.59 6.15 18.49
N ALA A 123 9.85 6.34 18.90
CA ALA A 123 10.98 5.75 18.22
C ALA A 123 10.90 4.23 18.43
N VAL A 124 10.40 3.50 17.44
CA VAL A 124 10.46 2.03 17.45
C VAL A 124 11.92 1.64 17.29
N ALA A 125 12.58 1.35 18.41
CA ALA A 125 13.74 0.49 18.39
C ALA A 125 13.25 -0.86 17.87
N VAL A 126 13.71 -1.25 16.68
CA VAL A 126 13.56 -2.62 16.20
C VAL A 126 14.45 -3.46 17.12
N GLU A 127 13.88 -3.93 18.23
CA GLU A 127 14.56 -4.89 19.10
C GLU A 127 14.49 -6.26 18.42
N ASP A 128 15.60 -6.66 17.81
CA ASP A 128 15.90 -8.05 17.48
C ASP A 128 16.10 -8.81 18.80
N ASP A 129 15.05 -9.40 19.35
CA ASP A 129 15.20 -10.44 20.38
C ASP A 129 14.00 -11.41 20.37
N PHE A 130 14.14 -12.51 19.62
CA PHE A 130 13.32 -13.71 19.80
C PHE A 130 14.17 -14.77 20.51
N SER A 131 13.93 -14.95 21.81
CA SER A 131 14.29 -16.17 22.53
C SER A 131 13.12 -16.67 23.39
N GLU A 132 13.13 -17.99 23.58
CA GLU A 132 11.98 -18.87 23.76
C GLU A 132 11.26 -18.83 25.13
N SER A 133 10.03 -19.36 25.05
CA SER A 133 9.35 -20.24 26.03
C SER A 133 8.41 -19.60 27.07
N SER A 134 7.14 -20.01 27.06
CA SER A 134 6.68 -21.13 27.90
C SER A 134 5.15 -21.31 27.90
N ASN A 135 4.77 -22.57 28.13
CA ASN A 135 3.44 -23.18 28.22
C ASN A 135 2.35 -22.37 28.94
N VAL A 136 1.15 -22.28 28.33
CA VAL A 136 -0.12 -22.29 29.07
C VAL A 136 -1.17 -23.10 28.29
N LYS A 137 -1.63 -24.20 28.90
CA LYS A 137 -2.87 -24.90 28.54
C LYS A 137 -4.05 -24.16 29.16
N THR A 138 -5.09 -23.89 28.38
CA THR A 138 -6.47 -23.85 28.92
C THR A 138 -7.46 -24.33 27.86
N ASP A 139 -8.37 -25.16 28.35
CA ASP A 139 -9.40 -25.92 27.66
C ASP A 139 -10.73 -25.40 28.21
N VAL A 140 -11.60 -24.79 27.39
CA VAL A 140 -12.98 -24.48 27.79
C VAL A 140 -13.93 -24.60 26.59
N ARG A 141 -15.03 -25.30 26.89
CA ARG A 141 -16.09 -25.81 26.03
C ARG A 141 -16.97 -24.78 25.32
N ALA A 142 -17.58 -25.32 24.26
CA ALA A 142 -18.72 -24.86 23.48
C ALA A 142 -19.84 -24.14 24.25
N SER A 143 -20.41 -23.13 23.60
CA SER A 143 -21.80 -22.71 23.82
C SER A 143 -22.45 -22.35 22.48
N ASP A 144 -23.54 -23.05 22.21
CA ASP A 144 -24.45 -22.88 21.07
C ASP A 144 -25.13 -21.50 21.06
N ALA A 145 -25.17 -20.88 19.87
CA ALA A 145 -26.20 -19.90 19.52
C ALA A 145 -26.52 -19.98 18.01
N PRO A 146 -27.80 -19.99 17.59
CA PRO A 146 -28.20 -20.19 16.21
C PRO A 146 -28.32 -18.86 15.45
N PHE A 147 -27.61 -18.73 14.33
CA PHE A 147 -27.85 -17.68 13.35
C PHE A 147 -28.63 -18.23 12.15
N SER A 148 -29.73 -17.56 11.80
CA SER A 148 -30.47 -17.79 10.57
C SER A 148 -29.94 -16.93 9.42
N VAL A 149 -29.41 -17.65 8.43
CA VAL A 149 -29.35 -17.43 6.98
C VAL A 149 -29.94 -16.10 6.46
N LEU A 150 -29.06 -15.27 5.90
CA LEU A 150 -29.41 -14.32 4.84
C LEU A 150 -28.99 -14.88 3.48
N LYS A 151 -29.85 -14.56 2.51
CA LYS A 151 -30.01 -15.11 1.17
C LYS A 151 -28.76 -14.95 0.30
N ALA A 152 -28.30 -16.06 -0.29
CA ALA A 152 -27.39 -16.04 -1.42
C ALA A 152 -28.06 -15.32 -2.60
N VAL A 153 -27.36 -14.32 -3.15
CA VAL A 153 -27.65 -13.79 -4.48
C VAL A 153 -26.86 -14.65 -5.44
N ASP A 154 -27.58 -15.39 -6.28
CA ASP A 154 -27.03 -16.08 -7.45
C ASP A 154 -26.39 -15.03 -8.37
N THR A 155 -25.07 -14.99 -8.41
CA THR A 155 -24.34 -14.53 -9.59
C THR A 155 -23.73 -15.76 -10.25
N ASN A 156 -24.48 -16.33 -11.20
CA ASN A 156 -23.92 -17.15 -12.26
C ASN A 156 -22.89 -16.31 -13.01
N VAL A 157 -21.63 -16.44 -12.61
CA VAL A 157 -20.48 -16.13 -13.45
C VAL A 157 -19.92 -17.49 -13.82
N ASP A 158 -19.95 -17.81 -15.12
CA ASP A 158 -19.32 -19.02 -15.63
C ASP A 158 -17.87 -19.09 -15.13
N PRO A 159 -17.38 -20.25 -14.65
CA PRO A 159 -15.99 -20.39 -14.28
C PRO A 159 -15.15 -20.21 -15.55
N VAL A 160 -14.53 -19.03 -15.67
CA VAL A 160 -13.44 -18.80 -16.61
C VAL A 160 -12.37 -19.85 -16.29
N ALA A 161 -11.95 -20.57 -17.33
CA ALA A 161 -10.90 -21.56 -17.21
C ALA A 161 -9.67 -20.89 -16.59
N VAL A 162 -9.27 -21.38 -15.41
CA VAL A 162 -7.99 -21.07 -14.80
C VAL A 162 -6.94 -21.68 -15.73
N GLU A 163 -6.38 -20.86 -16.62
CA GLU A 163 -5.16 -21.23 -17.33
C GLU A 163 -4.05 -21.42 -16.28
N ASP A 164 -3.18 -22.38 -16.54
CA ASP A 164 -2.14 -22.85 -15.63
C ASP A 164 -1.13 -21.71 -15.35
N ASP A 165 -1.34 -20.96 -14.26
CA ASP A 165 -0.50 -19.87 -13.72
C ASP A 165 0.84 -20.40 -13.17
N SER A 166 1.61 -21.09 -14.01
CA SER A 166 3.04 -21.23 -13.77
C SER A 166 3.62 -19.82 -13.68
N PRO A 167 4.40 -19.47 -12.63
CA PRO A 167 4.93 -18.12 -12.47
C PRO A 167 5.69 -17.73 -13.73
N ASP A 168 5.21 -16.65 -14.37
CA ASP A 168 5.78 -16.15 -15.61
C ASP A 168 7.29 -15.99 -15.43
N PRO A 169 8.12 -16.52 -16.35
CA PRO A 169 9.57 -16.44 -16.22
C PRO A 169 9.97 -14.98 -16.05
N LYS A 170 10.66 -14.67 -14.93
CA LYS A 170 11.10 -13.32 -14.52
C LYS A 170 11.31 -12.40 -15.72
N VAL A 171 10.32 -11.55 -15.96
CA VAL A 171 10.25 -10.69 -17.13
C VAL A 171 11.34 -9.63 -17.02
N LYS A 172 12.27 -9.62 -17.98
CA LYS A 172 13.25 -8.55 -18.11
C LYS A 172 12.74 -7.49 -19.07
N THR A 173 12.72 -6.26 -18.60
CA THR A 173 12.24 -5.08 -19.34
C THR A 173 13.36 -4.37 -20.10
N GLY A 174 14.62 -4.68 -19.79
CA GLY A 174 15.78 -3.95 -20.30
C GLY A 174 15.98 -2.59 -19.61
N VAL A 175 15.12 -2.24 -18.65
CA VAL A 175 15.20 -1.05 -17.81
C VAL A 175 15.55 -1.52 -16.39
N PRO A 176 16.83 -1.44 -15.95
CA PRO A 176 17.27 -2.13 -14.73
C PRO A 176 16.49 -1.78 -13.46
N TRP A 177 16.06 -0.51 -13.31
CA TRP A 177 15.27 -0.10 -12.14
C TRP A 177 13.86 -0.69 -12.15
N LEU A 178 13.29 -0.94 -13.34
CA LEU A 178 11.96 -1.52 -13.49
C LEU A 178 12.00 -3.01 -13.17
N ASP A 179 13.07 -3.70 -13.57
CA ASP A 179 13.30 -5.10 -13.19
C ASP A 179 13.37 -5.23 -11.65
N VAL A 180 14.15 -4.36 -10.98
CA VAL A 180 14.23 -4.35 -9.50
C VAL A 180 12.89 -4.04 -8.86
N PHE A 181 12.12 -3.11 -9.41
CA PHE A 181 10.80 -2.76 -8.91
C PHE A 181 9.83 -3.93 -9.02
N LEU A 182 9.74 -4.57 -10.19
CA LEU A 182 8.87 -5.73 -10.41
C LEU A 182 9.27 -6.91 -9.52
N GLU A 183 10.57 -7.19 -9.37
CA GLU A 183 11.05 -8.23 -8.45
C GLU A 183 10.64 -7.97 -7.00
N GLY A 184 10.63 -6.72 -6.55
CA GLY A 184 10.17 -6.37 -5.20
C GLY A 184 8.65 -6.38 -5.04
N VAL A 185 7.88 -6.10 -6.10
CA VAL A 185 6.42 -6.27 -6.07
C VAL A 185 6.07 -7.75 -6.03
N ASP A 186 6.75 -8.58 -6.82
CA ASP A 186 6.55 -10.03 -6.83
C ASP A 186 6.84 -10.68 -5.47
N SER A 187 7.76 -10.12 -4.69
CA SER A 187 8.12 -10.65 -3.37
C SER A 187 7.16 -10.26 -2.24
N LEU A 188 6.17 -9.38 -2.46
CA LEU A 188 5.25 -8.92 -1.40
C LEU A 188 4.52 -10.10 -0.74
N VAL A 189 3.95 -10.99 -1.55
CA VAL A 189 3.18 -12.16 -1.09
C VAL A 189 4.08 -13.15 -0.33
N GLU A 190 5.33 -13.34 -0.79
CA GLU A 190 6.31 -14.20 -0.11
C GLU A 190 6.63 -13.68 1.30
N HIS A 191 6.55 -12.37 1.49
CA HIS A 191 6.74 -11.69 2.78
C HIS A 191 5.42 -11.43 3.53
N GLY A 192 4.34 -12.09 3.10
CA GLY A 192 3.07 -12.08 3.80
C GLY A 192 2.33 -10.74 3.71
N VAL A 193 2.52 -9.99 2.62
CA VAL A 193 1.81 -8.73 2.34
C VAL A 193 1.13 -8.80 0.97
N ILE A 194 -0.15 -8.44 0.94
CA ILE A 194 -0.87 -8.04 -0.28
C ILE A 194 -1.07 -6.52 -0.14
N HIS A 195 -0.80 -5.76 -1.19
CA HIS A 195 -0.95 -4.30 -1.17
C HIS A 195 -2.42 -3.88 -1.12
N GLY A 196 -3.31 -4.56 -1.85
CA GLY A 196 -4.78 -4.39 -1.76
C GLY A 196 -5.34 -3.10 -2.38
N ASP A 197 -4.50 -2.13 -2.69
CA ASP A 197 -4.87 -0.95 -3.51
C ASP A 197 -3.80 -0.63 -4.57
N LEU A 198 -3.32 -1.65 -5.28
CA LEU A 198 -2.22 -1.46 -6.22
C LEU A 198 -2.67 -0.78 -7.51
N GLN A 199 -2.23 0.48 -7.68
CA GLN A 199 -2.61 1.28 -8.83
C GLN A 199 -1.57 2.34 -9.18
N HIS A 200 -1.66 2.89 -10.39
CA HIS A 200 -0.69 3.87 -10.90
C HIS A 200 -0.52 5.13 -10.03
N ARG A 201 -1.47 5.48 -9.15
CA ARG A 201 -1.31 6.65 -8.27
C ARG A 201 -0.35 6.36 -7.10
N ASN A 202 -0.29 5.09 -6.71
CA ASN A 202 0.47 4.56 -5.58
C ASN A 202 1.89 4.14 -5.99
N VAL A 203 2.29 4.45 -7.23
CA VAL A 203 3.66 4.25 -7.73
C VAL A 203 4.25 5.61 -8.05
N LEU A 204 5.37 5.93 -7.41
CA LEU A 204 6.14 7.15 -7.65
C LEU A 204 7.36 6.83 -8.54
N LEU A 205 7.55 7.56 -9.63
CA LEU A 205 8.76 7.51 -10.43
C LEU A 205 9.72 8.61 -10.01
N LYS A 206 10.90 8.23 -9.55
CA LYS A 206 12.01 9.11 -9.17
C LYS A 206 12.96 9.30 -10.35
N SER A 207 13.43 10.53 -10.52
CA SER A 207 14.28 10.91 -11.67
C SER A 207 15.76 10.58 -11.47
N CYS A 208 16.26 10.69 -10.23
CA CYS A 208 17.69 10.50 -9.91
C CYS A 208 17.89 9.98 -8.46
N PRO A 209 18.41 8.75 -8.28
CA PRO A 209 18.52 7.71 -9.30
C PRO A 209 17.13 7.38 -9.90
N GLN A 210 17.12 6.84 -11.12
CA GLN A 210 15.88 6.35 -11.71
C GLN A 210 15.40 5.13 -10.94
N GLN A 211 14.18 5.20 -10.44
CA GLN A 211 13.62 4.24 -9.50
C GLN A 211 12.11 4.40 -9.48
N ALA A 212 11.38 3.30 -9.33
CA ALA A 212 9.98 3.31 -8.95
C ALA A 212 9.86 2.97 -7.47
N VAL A 213 8.94 3.63 -6.78
CA VAL A 213 8.68 3.45 -5.36
C VAL A 213 7.18 3.23 -5.17
N LEU A 214 6.81 2.11 -4.58
CA LEU A 214 5.45 1.76 -4.20
C LEU A 214 5.13 2.37 -2.82
N ILE A 215 3.97 3.03 -2.71
CA ILE A 215 3.51 3.75 -1.51
C ILE A 215 2.07 3.36 -1.18
N ASP A 216 1.59 3.79 -0.01
CA ASP A 216 0.18 3.70 0.41
C ASP A 216 -0.31 2.26 0.66
N PHE A 217 0.18 1.67 1.76
CA PHE A 217 -0.23 0.33 2.20
C PHE A 217 -1.45 0.38 3.14
N GLY A 218 -2.25 1.46 3.11
CA GLY A 218 -3.45 1.60 3.95
C GLY A 218 -4.52 0.55 3.70
N CYS A 219 -4.50 -0.12 2.54
CA CYS A 219 -5.40 -1.22 2.20
C CYS A 219 -4.70 -2.58 2.22
N ALA A 220 -3.50 -2.68 2.81
CA ALA A 220 -2.76 -3.91 2.82
C ALA A 220 -3.46 -5.01 3.63
N LEU A 221 -3.28 -6.25 3.19
CA LEU A 221 -3.66 -7.44 3.93
C LEU A 221 -2.40 -8.16 4.37
N LEU A 222 -2.34 -8.51 5.66
CA LEU A 222 -1.21 -9.23 6.24
C LEU A 222 -1.57 -10.71 6.39
N LYS A 223 -0.61 -11.57 6.06
CA LYS A 223 -0.79 -13.03 6.16
C LYS A 223 -1.20 -13.50 7.55
N GLN A 224 -0.67 -12.86 8.59
CA GLN A 224 -0.99 -13.16 9.98
C GLN A 224 -2.46 -12.89 10.34
N ASP A 225 -3.11 -11.93 9.65
CA ASP A 225 -4.50 -11.56 9.88
C ASP A 225 -5.46 -12.36 9.00
N ALA A 226 -5.00 -12.79 7.82
CA ALA A 226 -5.79 -13.58 6.87
C ALA A 226 -5.98 -15.05 7.29
N GLY A 227 -5.03 -15.62 8.05
CA GLY A 227 -5.08 -17.03 8.48
C GLY A 227 -5.25 -18.00 7.31
N ASP A 228 -6.21 -18.92 7.43
CA ASP A 228 -6.49 -19.96 6.42
C ASP A 228 -7.07 -19.42 5.09
N SER A 229 -7.39 -18.12 5.03
CA SER A 229 -7.90 -17.48 3.80
C SER A 229 -6.82 -16.84 2.94
N TRP A 230 -5.55 -16.88 3.37
CA TRP A 230 -4.44 -16.21 2.70
C TRP A 230 -4.30 -16.57 1.23
N GLU A 231 -4.31 -17.87 0.89
CA GLU A 231 -4.15 -18.33 -0.49
C GLU A 231 -5.29 -17.83 -1.40
N VAL A 232 -6.52 -17.81 -0.87
CA VAL A 232 -7.69 -17.29 -1.60
C VAL A 232 -7.56 -15.79 -1.85
N GLN A 233 -7.06 -15.05 -0.86
CA GLN A 233 -6.84 -13.61 -0.99
C GLN A 233 -5.73 -13.30 -2.01
N CYS A 234 -4.61 -14.02 -1.98
CA CYS A 234 -3.53 -13.87 -2.96
C CYS A 234 -4.05 -13.98 -4.41
N SER A 235 -4.88 -14.99 -4.68
CA SER A 235 -5.48 -15.19 -6.01
C SER A 235 -6.54 -14.14 -6.38
N GLN A 236 -7.24 -13.57 -5.40
CA GLN A 236 -8.29 -12.57 -5.67
C GLN A 236 -7.75 -11.19 -6.00
N TRP A 237 -6.66 -10.77 -5.34
CA TRP A 237 -6.14 -9.41 -5.47
C TRP A 237 -5.12 -9.27 -6.61
N ASP A 238 -4.36 -10.33 -6.91
CA ASP A 238 -3.35 -10.41 -7.98
C ASP A 238 -2.66 -9.06 -8.31
N ASP A 239 -2.04 -8.50 -7.27
CA ASP A 239 -1.26 -7.26 -7.33
C ASP A 239 -0.22 -7.31 -8.47
N ASN A 240 0.38 -8.47 -8.68
CA ASN A 240 1.40 -8.70 -9.69
C ASN A 240 0.87 -8.45 -11.10
N TRP A 241 -0.30 -8.98 -11.43
CA TRP A 241 -0.95 -8.71 -12.71
C TRP A 241 -1.36 -7.24 -12.84
N LEU A 242 -1.95 -6.65 -11.79
CA LEU A 242 -2.42 -5.26 -11.81
C LEU A 242 -1.30 -4.26 -12.12
N ILE A 243 -0.14 -4.38 -11.47
CA ILE A 243 0.96 -3.43 -11.75
C ILE A 243 1.47 -3.55 -13.17
N ARG A 244 1.58 -4.77 -13.68
CA ARG A 244 2.04 -5.05 -15.03
C ARG A 244 1.08 -4.49 -16.06
N TYR A 245 -0.22 -4.65 -15.83
CA TYR A 245 -1.27 -4.03 -16.63
C TYR A 245 -1.10 -2.51 -16.68
N TRP A 246 -0.95 -1.85 -15.53
CA TRP A 246 -0.79 -0.39 -15.48
C TRP A 246 0.50 0.10 -16.15
N LEU A 247 1.61 -0.63 -15.99
CA LEU A 247 2.86 -0.30 -16.66
C LEU A 247 2.73 -0.46 -18.19
N LYS A 248 2.09 -1.53 -18.67
CA LYS A 248 1.81 -1.75 -20.10
C LYS A 248 0.91 -0.65 -20.67
N ASP A 249 -0.15 -0.26 -19.95
CA ASP A 249 -1.03 0.87 -20.32
C ASP A 249 -0.26 2.19 -20.44
N LYS A 250 0.74 2.40 -19.56
CA LYS A 250 1.64 3.56 -19.62
C LYS A 250 2.70 3.46 -20.72
N GLY A 251 2.77 2.34 -21.44
CA GLY A 251 3.67 2.13 -22.57
C GLY A 251 5.03 1.55 -22.19
N PHE A 252 5.19 0.96 -21.01
CA PHE A 252 6.37 0.16 -20.70
C PHE A 252 6.31 -1.17 -21.45
N GLU A 253 7.43 -1.59 -22.01
CA GLU A 253 7.56 -2.88 -22.70
C GLU A 253 7.90 -3.97 -21.67
N LEU A 254 6.91 -4.80 -21.36
CA LEU A 254 7.06 -5.96 -20.47
C LEU A 254 7.03 -7.21 -21.34
N ALA A 255 8.14 -7.96 -21.42
CA ALA A 255 8.18 -9.20 -22.19
C ALA A 255 7.28 -10.27 -21.54
N GLY A 256 6.56 -11.07 -22.33
CA GLY A 256 5.89 -12.28 -21.82
C GLY A 256 4.49 -12.09 -21.23
N ILE A 257 3.91 -10.88 -21.28
CA ILE A 257 2.53 -10.62 -20.84
C ILE A 257 1.70 -10.31 -22.08
N ASP A 258 1.20 -11.33 -22.76
CA ASP A 258 0.33 -11.20 -23.94
C ASP A 258 -1.16 -11.30 -23.56
#